data_AF-A0A1I1JLK1-F1
#
_entry.id   AF-A0A1I1JLK1-F1
#
_cell.length_a   1.000
_cell.length_b   1.000
_cell.length_c   1.000
_cell.angle_alpha   90.00
_cell.angle_beta   90.00
_cell.angle_gamma   90.00
#
_symmetry.space_group_name_H-M   'P 1'
#
loop_
_entity.id
_entity.type
_entity.pdbx_description
1 polymer ?
#
loop_
_entity_poly.entity_id
_entity_poly.type
_entity_poly.pdbx_seq_one_letter_code
_entity_poly.pdbx_strand_id
1 'polypeptide(L)' 'MAALVSWGIALFEYMFQVPGNRIGFTQFSVGQLKIMQEVITLTVFVPFAVFYLNEPLKLDYLWAALCMVGAIYFIFRSA' A
#
# COMPACT_ATOMS: atom_id res chain seq x y z
N MET A 1 22.35 -1.41 5.48
CA MET A 1 21.83 -1.73 4.12
C MET A 1 20.30 -1.69 4.07
N ALA A 2 19.61 -2.26 5.06
CA ALA A 2 18.14 -2.23 5.17
C ALA A 2 17.50 -0.84 5.02
N ALA A 3 18.07 0.18 5.66
CA ALA A 3 17.54 1.54 5.58
C ALA A 3 17.58 2.11 4.15
N LEU A 4 18.65 1.87 3.40
CA LEU A 4 18.79 2.36 2.02
C LEU A 4 17.82 1.65 1.07
N VAL A 5 17.59 0.35 1.24
CA VAL A 5 16.63 -0.41 0.43
C VAL A 5 15.20 0.02 0.76
N SER A 6 14.86 0.18 2.04
CA SER A 6 13.56 0.69 2.49
C SER A 6 13.28 2.10 1.95
N TRP A 7 14.25 3.01 2.02
CA TRP A 7 14.14 4.36 1.46
C TRP A 7 14.03 4.34 -0.06
N GLY A 8 14.72 3.43 -0.76
CA GLY A 8 14.59 3.25 -2.19
C GLY A 8 13.17 2.84 -2.58
N ILE A 9 12.59 1.85 -1.90
CA ILE A 9 11.21 1.40 -2.10
C ILE A 9 10.23 2.55 -1.90
N ALA A 10 10.36 3.29 -0.78
CA ALA A 10 9.52 4.45 -0.50
C ALA A 10 9.65 5.54 -1.59
N LEU A 11 10.85 5.77 -2.12
CA LEU A 11 11.07 6.72 -3.21
C LEU A 11 10.33 6.31 -4.49
N PHE A 12 10.43 5.05 -4.91
CA PHE A 12 9.71 4.55 -6.08
C PHE A 12 8.20 4.62 -5.89
N GLU A 13 7.72 4.24 -4.70
CA GLU A 13 6.31 4.37 -4.35
C GLU A 13 5.81 5.80 -4.49
N TYR A 14 6.49 6.77 -3.88
CA TYR A 14 6.12 8.18 -4.00
C TYR A 14 6.17 8.66 -5.45
N MET A 15 7.16 8.20 -6.22
CA MET A 15 7.33 8.58 -7.62
C MET A 15 6.19 8.08 -8.51
N PHE A 16 5.57 6.93 -8.20
CA PHE A 16 4.37 6.43 -8.88
C PHE A 16 3.07 7.00 -8.31
N GLN A 17 3.04 7.29 -7.01
CA GLN A 17 1.88 7.85 -6.34
C GLN A 17 1.53 9.25 -6.88
N VAL A 18 2.50 10.12 -7.11
CA VAL A 18 2.25 11.48 -7.62
C VAL A 18 1.55 11.49 -8.99
N PRO A 19 2.03 10.79 -10.04
CA PRO A 19 1.33 10.70 -11.32
C PRO A 19 0.04 9.87 -11.21
N GLY A 20 0.04 8.79 -10.42
CA GLY A 20 -1.14 7.94 -10.21
C GLY A 20 -2.31 8.70 -9.58
N ASN A 21 -2.06 9.49 -8.53
CA ASN A 21 -3.07 10.36 -7.92
C ASN A 21 -3.55 11.44 -8.90
N ARG A 22 -2.65 12.03 -9.70
CA ARG A 22 -3.03 13.07 -10.66
C ARG A 22 -3.97 12.54 -11.74
N ILE A 23 -3.71 11.35 -12.29
CA ILE A 23 -4.57 10.70 -13.28
C ILE A 23 -5.86 10.21 -12.61
N GLY A 24 -5.74 9.56 -11.45
CA GLY A 24 -6.84 8.95 -10.73
C GLY A 24 -7.86 9.94 -10.17
N PHE A 25 -7.48 11.19 -9.89
CA PHE A 25 -8.39 12.25 -9.43
C PHE A 25 -9.51 12.57 -10.44
N THR A 26 -9.34 12.16 -11.71
CA THR A 26 -10.36 12.35 -12.75
C THR A 26 -11.49 11.32 -12.68
N GLN A 27 -11.28 10.18 -12.01
CA GLN A 27 -12.24 9.05 -11.96
C GLN A 27 -12.60 8.64 -10.51
N PHE A 28 -11.71 8.88 -9.55
CA PHE A 28 -11.84 8.46 -8.17
C PHE A 28 -11.76 9.64 -7.20
N SER A 29 -12.41 9.50 -6.05
CA SER A 29 -12.29 10.48 -4.97
C SER A 29 -10.91 10.41 -4.30
N VAL A 30 -10.53 11.50 -3.63
CA VAL A 30 -9.28 11.57 -2.85
C VAL A 30 -9.17 10.43 -1.83
N GLY A 31 -10.29 10.06 -1.21
CA GLY A 31 -10.35 8.96 -0.25
C GLY A 31 -10.05 7.60 -0.88
N GLN A 32 -10.62 7.33 -2.06
CA GLN A 32 -10.35 6.10 -2.82
C GLN A 32 -8.89 5.98 -3.23
N LEU A 33 -8.30 7.07 -3.73
CA LEU A 33 -6.90 7.11 -4.12
C LEU A 33 -5.96 6.88 -2.93
N LYS A 34 -6.27 7.47 -1.77
CA LYS A 34 -5.46 7.29 -0.56
C LYS A 34 -5.47 5.84 -0.08
N ILE A 35 -6.63 5.19 -0.08
CA ILE A 35 -6.73 3.79 0.35
C ILE A 35 -6.05 2.84 -0.63
N MET A 36 -6.19 3.10 -1.93
CA MET A 36 -5.46 2.35 -2.95
C MET A 36 -3.94 2.47 -2.76
N GLN A 37 -3.46 3.65 -2.41
CA GLN A 37 -2.06 3.87 -2.09
C GLN A 37 -1.63 3.03 -0.87
N GLU A 38 -2.33 3.12 0.26
CA GLU A 38 -1.98 2.33 1.47
C GLU A 38 -1.94 0.82 1.18
N VAL A 39 -2.82 0.34 0.29
CA VAL A 39 -2.83 -1.05 -0.17
C VAL A 39 -1.59 -1.41 -0.96
N ILE A 40 -1.18 -0.54 -1.89
CA ILE A 40 0.05 -0.74 -2.66
C ILE A 40 1.27 -0.71 -1.73
N THR A 41 1.32 0.26 -0.80
CA THR A 41 2.37 0.38 0.22
C THR A 41 2.53 -0.90 1.02
N LEU A 42 1.45 -1.38 1.63
CA LEU A 42 1.50 -2.59 2.43
C LEU A 42 1.84 -3.83 1.59
N THR A 43 1.32 -3.93 0.36
CA THR A 43 1.60 -5.06 -0.53
C THR A 43 3.07 -5.12 -0.95
N VAL A 44 3.75 -3.97 -1.14
CA VAL A 44 5.18 -3.93 -1.46
C VAL A 44 6.04 -4.11 -0.20
N PHE A 45 5.59 -3.55 0.93
CA PHE A 45 6.33 -3.57 2.18
C PHE A 45 6.35 -4.97 2.84
N VAL A 46 5.25 -5.72 2.80
CA VAL A 46 5.16 -7.05 3.44
C VAL A 46 6.19 -8.04 2.87
N PRO A 47 6.31 -8.26 1.54
CA PRO A 47 7.36 -9.09 0.97
C PRO A 47 8.76 -8.58 1.33
N PHE A 48 8.97 -7.26 1.36
CA PHE A 48 10.25 -6.69 1.78
C PHE A 48 10.57 -7.04 3.24
N ALA A 49 9.61 -6.91 4.16
CA ALA A 49 9.81 -7.28 5.57
C ALA A 49 10.12 -8.78 5.73
N VAL A 50 9.41 -9.65 5.00
CA VAL A 50 9.58 -11.10 5.10
C VAL A 50 10.90 -11.56 4.47
N PHE A 51 11.19 -11.15 3.25
CA PHE A 51 12.36 -11.65 2.50
C PHE A 51 13.66 -10.92 2.87
N TYR A 52 13.60 -9.61 3.14
CA TYR A 52 14.80 -8.80 3.38
C TYR A 52 15.10 -8.66 4.87
N LEU A 53 14.09 -8.37 5.71
CA LEU A 53 14.28 -8.23 7.16
C LEU A 53 14.19 -9.57 7.92
N ASN A 54 13.83 -10.67 7.25
CA ASN A 54 13.59 -11.98 7.86
C ASN A 54 12.59 -11.91 9.03
N GLU A 55 11.63 -10.97 8.95
CA GLU A 55 10.54 -10.87 9.91
C GLU A 55 9.62 -12.09 9.73
N PRO A 56 9.31 -12.85 10.79
CA PRO A 56 8.44 -13.99 10.68
C PRO A 56 7.06 -13.54 10.22
N LEU A 57 6.50 -14.21 9.21
CA LEU A 57 5.12 -14.00 8.76
C LEU A 57 4.15 -14.33 9.91
N LYS A 58 3.82 -13.31 10.69
CA LYS A 58 2.78 -13.40 11.71
C LYS A 58 1.41 -13.38 11.05
N LEU A 59 0.46 -14.08 11.67
CA LEU A 59 -0.97 -14.01 11.30
C LEU A 59 -1.51 -12.57 11.31
N ASP A 60 -0.85 -11.67 12.03
CA ASP A 60 -1.15 -10.24 12.03
C ASP A 60 -1.11 -9.60 10.63
N TYR A 61 -0.19 -10.02 9.75
CA TYR A 61 -0.15 -9.54 8.35
C TYR A 61 -1.37 -10.01 7.54
N LEU A 62 -1.85 -11.22 7.81
CA LEU A 62 -3.07 -11.76 7.20
C LEU A 62 -4.31 -11.02 7.68
N TRP A 63 -4.41 -10.74 8.99
CA TRP A 63 -5.50 -9.93 9.53
C TRP A 63 -5.48 -8.50 9.02
N ALA A 64 -4.30 -7.89 8.90
CA ALA A 64 -4.14 -6.56 8.30
C ALA A 64 -4.59 -6.54 6.83
N ALA A 65 -4.18 -7.53 6.04
CA ALA A 65 -4.62 -7.67 4.65
C ALA A 65 -6.15 -7.84 4.54
N LEU A 66 -6.76 -8.64 5.42
CA LEU A 66 -8.20 -8.85 5.45
C LEU A 66 -8.96 -7.56 5.84
N CYS A 67 -8.48 -6.82 6.84
CA CYS A 67 -9.03 -5.51 7.22
C CYS A 67 -8.95 -4.50 6.06
N MET A 68 -7.86 -4.52 5.30
CA MET A 68 -7.65 -3.65 4.15
C MET A 68 -8.60 -3.96 3.00
N VAL A 69 -8.88 -5.24 2.73
CA VAL A 69 -9.92 -5.64 1.77
C VAL A 69 -11.29 -5.12 2.22
N GLY A 70 -11.60 -5.19 3.52
CA GLY A 70 -12.78 -4.56 4.09
C GLY A 70 -12.84 -3.05 3.85
N ALA A 71 -11.73 -2.33 4.06
CA ALA A 71 -11.63 -0.89 3.83
C ALA A 71 -11.87 -0.52 2.35
N ILE A 72 -11.29 -1.29 1.41
CA ILE A 72 -11.57 -1.14 -0.03
C ILE A 72 -13.06 -1.34 -0.29
N TYR A 73 -13.65 -2.43 0.20
CA TYR A 73 -15.07 -2.72 -0.01
C TYR A 73 -15.97 -1.57 0.48
N PHE A 74 -15.75 -1.05 1.69
CA PHE A 74 -16.58 0.03 2.23
C PHE A 74 -16.46 1.34 1.44
N ILE A 75 -15.26 1.67 0.96
CA ILE A 75 -15.02 2.90 0.21
C ILE A 75 -15.54 2.83 -1.23
N PHE A 76 -15.47 1.64 -1.85
CA PHE A 76 -16.01 1.44 -3.20
C PHE A 76 -17.50 1.11 -3.20
N ARG A 77 -18.08 0.69 -2.05
CA ARG A 77 -19.52 0.49 -1.88
C ARG A 77 -20.34 1.77 -2.06
N SER A 78 -19.77 2.91 -1.69
CA SER A 78 -20.44 4.21 -1.78
C SER A 78 -20.17 4.94 -3.11
N ALA A 79 -19.53 4.27 -4.07
CA ALA A 79 -19.24 4.79 -5.41
C ALA A 79 -20.40 4.53 -6.39
#